data_AF-A0A401Z9W6-F1
#
_entry.id   AF-A0A401Z9W6-F1
#
_cell.length_a   1.000
_cell.length_b   1.000
_cell.length_c   1.000
_cell.angle_alpha   90.00
_cell.angle_beta   90.00
_cell.angle_gamma   90.00
#
_symmetry.space_group_name_H-M   'P 1'
#
loop_
_entity.id
_entity.type
_entity.pdbx_description
1 polymer ?
#
loop_
_entity_poly.entity_id
_entity_poly.type
_entity_poly.pdbx_seq_one_letter_code
_entity_poly.pdbx_strand_id
1 'polypeptide(L)'
;MDDASSESLLFHSSSLYGNVVLNFQPSAMNELGVYARAFHNAGQKLAEAMFSLPGYHDIDACPIVFLYRHSLELCLKAIVYEGFKIERLDNENHPFPNYLLTQHKLSQFIDDVRKTFNNVGYIWETETEEMRTFNDFVRFVKEFDSVDAGSYTFRYPIKKDAQASVPPHFIFHVPAFCQYMDALLETLEAALTGIQLVYDQRSEIMCDQRPGEMG
;
A
#
# COMPACT_ATOMS: atom_id res chain seq x y z
N MET A 1 -11.84 -13.78 46.70
CA MET A 1 -11.14 -14.58 45.68
C MET A 1 -11.25 -13.71 44.45
N ASP A 2 -10.31 -12.78 44.35
CA ASP A 2 -10.43 -11.58 43.53
C ASP A 2 -10.16 -11.94 42.07
N ASP A 3 -11.20 -11.78 41.25
CA ASP A 3 -11.12 -11.86 39.80
C ASP A 3 -10.52 -10.53 39.32
N ALA A 4 -9.20 -10.49 39.27
CA ALA A 4 -8.47 -9.43 38.58
C ALA A 4 -8.70 -9.61 37.07
N SER A 5 -9.83 -9.09 36.59
CA SER A 5 -10.03 -8.78 35.18
C SER A 5 -8.81 -8.00 34.70
N SER A 6 -7.97 -8.60 33.85
CA SER A 6 -6.71 -7.99 33.46
C SER A 6 -7.00 -6.75 32.62
N GLU A 7 -6.96 -5.57 33.22
CA GLU A 7 -6.98 -4.32 32.48
C GLU A 7 -5.79 -4.33 31.51
N SER A 8 -6.09 -4.22 30.22
CA SER A 8 -5.06 -4.19 29.17
C SER A 8 -4.19 -2.96 29.37
N LEU A 9 -2.91 -3.18 29.65
CA LEU A 9 -1.95 -2.11 29.96
C LEU A 9 -1.59 -1.21 28.77
N LEU A 10 -1.86 -1.65 27.53
CA LEU A 10 -1.36 -0.98 26.32
C LEU A 10 -2.46 -0.58 25.32
N PHE A 11 -3.52 -1.38 25.17
CA PHE A 11 -4.53 -1.17 24.11
C PHE A 11 -5.89 -0.70 24.65
N HIS A 12 -5.99 -0.46 25.96
CA HIS A 12 -7.18 0.10 26.57
C HIS A 12 -6.80 1.26 27.46
N SER A 13 -7.54 2.36 27.37
CA SER A 13 -7.45 3.50 28.27
C SER A 13 -8.85 3.89 28.70
N SER A 14 -8.97 4.31 29.97
CA SER A 14 -10.21 4.90 30.48
C SER A 14 -10.42 6.34 29.99
N SER A 15 -9.40 6.97 29.37
CA SER A 15 -9.53 8.27 28.71
C SER A 15 -10.44 8.15 27.48
N LEU A 16 -11.33 9.13 27.27
CA LEU A 16 -12.11 9.23 26.03
C LEU A 16 -11.26 9.79 24.87
N TYR A 17 -10.28 10.64 25.17
CA TYR A 17 -9.39 11.24 24.17
C TYR A 17 -8.21 10.32 23.86
N GLY A 18 -7.89 10.18 22.57
CA GLY A 18 -6.78 9.37 22.08
C GLY A 18 -7.15 7.92 21.73
N ASN A 19 -8.39 7.50 21.97
CA ASN A 19 -8.88 6.21 21.49
C ASN A 19 -9.01 6.24 19.96
N VAL A 20 -8.46 5.21 19.32
CA VAL A 20 -8.56 4.98 17.89
C VAL A 20 -9.35 3.70 17.65
N VAL A 21 -10.09 3.65 16.56
CA VAL A 21 -10.82 2.47 16.12
C VAL A 21 -10.27 2.09 14.74
N LEU A 22 -10.10 0.80 14.53
CA LEU A 22 -9.61 0.19 13.29
C LEU A 22 -10.62 -0.85 12.84
N ASN A 23 -10.58 -1.28 11.57
CA ASN A 23 -11.49 -2.29 11.03
C ASN A 23 -12.98 -1.85 11.06
N PHE A 24 -13.24 -0.67 10.52
CA PHE A 24 -14.57 -0.10 10.33
C PHE A 24 -15.31 -0.64 9.09
N GLN A 25 -14.57 -1.13 8.09
CA GLN A 25 -15.17 -1.66 6.87
C GLN A 25 -15.67 -3.10 7.07
N PRO A 26 -16.68 -3.56 6.30
CA PRO A 26 -17.18 -4.94 6.38
C PRO A 26 -16.10 -6.01 6.13
N SER A 27 -15.04 -5.65 5.40
CA SER A 27 -13.88 -6.49 5.15
C SER A 27 -12.60 -5.67 5.37
N ALA A 28 -11.66 -6.20 6.16
CA ALA A 28 -10.37 -5.57 6.40
C ALA A 28 -9.58 -5.32 5.10
N MET A 29 -9.81 -6.12 4.05
CA MET A 29 -9.19 -5.93 2.73
C MET A 29 -9.62 -4.60 2.09
N ASN A 30 -10.82 -4.10 2.39
CA ASN A 30 -11.29 -2.82 1.90
C ASN A 30 -10.52 -1.64 2.52
N GLU A 31 -9.79 -1.85 3.62
CA GLU A 31 -9.02 -0.81 4.32
C GLU A 31 -7.58 -0.67 3.80
N LEU A 32 -7.14 -1.54 2.88
CA LEU A 32 -5.78 -1.51 2.33
C LEU A 32 -5.40 -0.12 1.80
N GLY A 33 -6.31 0.54 1.06
CA GLY A 33 -6.08 1.89 0.54
C GLY A 33 -5.94 2.96 1.63
N VAL A 34 -6.75 2.87 2.70
CA VAL A 34 -6.69 3.81 3.83
C VAL A 34 -5.39 3.61 4.62
N TYR A 35 -4.97 2.36 4.83
CA TYR A 35 -3.68 2.06 5.45
C TYR A 35 -2.52 2.54 4.58
N ALA A 36 -2.57 2.32 3.25
CA ALA A 36 -1.56 2.82 2.32
C ALA A 36 -1.37 4.33 2.45
N ARG A 37 -2.48 5.09 2.44
CA ARG A 37 -2.50 6.54 2.65
C ARG A 37 -1.91 6.94 4.00
N ALA A 38 -2.28 6.23 5.08
CA ALA A 38 -1.78 6.54 6.41
C ALA A 38 -0.26 6.39 6.52
N PHE A 39 0.31 5.32 5.94
CA PHE A 39 1.76 5.12 5.90
C PHE A 39 2.47 6.11 4.98
N HIS A 40 1.86 6.48 3.86
CA HIS A 40 2.37 7.54 2.98
C HIS A 40 2.50 8.86 3.74
N ASN A 41 1.41 9.32 4.36
CA ASN A 41 1.38 10.56 5.14
C ASN A 41 2.37 10.54 6.32
N ALA A 42 2.56 9.38 6.96
CA ALA A 42 3.55 9.23 8.02
C ALA A 42 4.99 9.34 7.48
N GLY A 43 5.26 8.74 6.31
CA GLY A 43 6.54 8.84 5.61
C GLY A 43 6.87 10.28 5.24
N GLN A 44 5.90 11.01 4.68
CA GLN A 44 6.04 12.43 4.33
C GLN A 44 6.38 13.28 5.55
N LYS A 45 5.60 13.18 6.63
CA LYS A 45 5.85 13.94 7.87
C LYS A 45 7.22 13.65 8.47
N LEU A 46 7.65 12.40 8.44
CA LEU A 46 8.96 12.01 8.96
C LEU A 46 10.09 12.55 8.07
N ALA A 47 9.92 12.51 6.75
CA ALA A 47 10.87 13.07 5.80
C ALA A 47 10.99 14.59 5.94
N GLU A 48 9.86 15.31 6.00
CA GLU A 48 9.82 16.75 6.27
C GLU A 48 10.56 17.12 7.56
N ALA A 49 10.28 16.40 8.64
CA ALA A 49 10.95 16.59 9.91
C ALA A 49 12.47 16.37 9.78
N MET A 50 12.89 15.30 9.12
CA MET A 50 14.31 14.99 8.90
C MET A 50 15.02 16.08 8.08
N PHE A 51 14.40 16.55 6.99
CA PHE A 51 14.99 17.57 6.11
C PHE A 51 15.05 18.96 6.76
N SER A 52 14.21 19.22 7.76
CA SER A 52 14.22 20.48 8.52
C SER A 52 15.37 20.59 9.54
N LEU A 53 16.05 19.49 9.86
CA LEU A 53 17.12 19.46 10.85
C LEU A 53 18.51 19.69 10.22
N PRO A 54 19.37 20.53 10.81
CA PRO A 54 20.76 20.63 10.39
C PRO A 54 21.53 19.36 10.77
N GLY A 55 21.87 18.54 9.77
CA GLY A 55 22.70 17.34 9.95
C GLY A 55 21.94 16.10 10.46
N TYR A 56 20.94 15.64 9.70
CA TYR A 56 20.22 14.39 10.00
C TYR A 56 21.16 13.16 9.96
N HIS A 57 20.83 12.13 10.74
CA HIS A 57 21.61 10.89 10.73
C HIS A 57 21.16 10.01 9.57
N ASP A 58 22.12 9.39 8.86
CA ASP A 58 21.81 8.52 7.71
C ASP A 58 20.84 7.38 8.07
N ILE A 59 20.87 6.90 9.32
CA ILE A 59 20.00 5.83 9.80
C ILE A 59 18.53 6.26 9.90
N ASP A 60 18.25 7.56 10.00
CA ASP A 60 16.88 8.10 10.07
C ASP A 60 16.14 7.90 8.73
N ALA A 61 16.87 7.63 7.65
CA ALA A 61 16.29 7.27 6.36
C ALA A 61 15.58 5.91 6.35
N CYS A 62 16.03 4.96 7.19
CA CYS A 62 15.48 3.61 7.24
C CYS A 62 13.96 3.56 7.52
N PRO A 63 13.43 4.19 8.59
CA PRO A 63 11.99 4.23 8.82
C PRO A 63 11.23 4.96 7.71
N ILE A 64 11.78 6.02 7.13
CA ILE A 64 11.16 6.74 6.01
C ILE A 64 10.96 5.79 4.82
N VAL A 65 12.03 5.12 4.38
CA VAL A 65 11.97 4.16 3.27
C VAL A 65 11.00 3.03 3.56
N PHE A 66 10.98 2.50 4.79
CA PHE A 66 10.03 1.46 5.19
C PHE A 66 8.57 1.93 5.08
N LEU A 67 8.25 3.13 5.56
CA LEU A 67 6.88 3.68 5.51
C LEU A 67 6.39 3.85 4.07
N TYR A 68 7.22 4.45 3.20
CA TYR A 68 6.93 4.59 1.77
C TYR A 68 6.76 3.23 1.08
N ARG A 69 7.67 2.28 1.35
CA ARG A 69 7.62 0.94 0.77
C ARG A 69 6.40 0.15 1.24
N HIS A 70 5.98 0.32 2.49
CA HIS A 70 4.80 -0.34 3.01
C HIS A 70 3.52 0.27 2.42
N SER A 71 3.48 1.60 2.30
CA SER A 71 2.41 2.29 1.58
C SER A 71 2.25 1.79 0.15
N LEU A 72 3.36 1.68 -0.60
CA LEU A 72 3.34 1.17 -1.97
C LEU A 72 2.82 -0.25 -2.07
N GLU A 73 3.29 -1.18 -1.21
CA GLU A 73 2.74 -2.54 -1.20
C GLU A 73 1.23 -2.56 -0.96
N LEU A 74 0.75 -1.82 0.04
CA LEU A 74 -0.66 -1.79 0.37
C LEU A 74 -1.51 -1.18 -0.74
N CYS A 75 -1.00 -0.12 -1.40
CA CYS A 75 -1.66 0.49 -2.55
C CYS A 75 -1.76 -0.48 -3.73
N LEU A 76 -0.67 -1.19 -4.06
CA LEU A 76 -0.67 -2.22 -5.11
C LEU A 76 -1.65 -3.35 -4.78
N LYS A 77 -1.66 -3.83 -3.53
CA LYS A 77 -2.60 -4.86 -3.08
C LYS A 77 -4.04 -4.38 -3.15
N ALA A 78 -4.31 -3.11 -2.81
CA ALA A 78 -5.63 -2.53 -2.92
C ALA A 78 -6.09 -2.52 -4.39
N ILE A 79 -5.25 -2.05 -5.32
CA ILE A 79 -5.57 -2.03 -6.76
C ILE A 79 -5.90 -3.44 -7.27
N VAL A 80 -5.06 -4.44 -6.97
CA VAL A 80 -5.31 -5.83 -7.39
C VAL A 80 -6.59 -6.39 -6.77
N TYR A 81 -6.86 -6.08 -5.51
CA TYR A 81 -8.08 -6.53 -4.83
C TYR A 81 -9.34 -5.86 -5.40
N GLU A 82 -9.29 -4.58 -5.73
CA GLU A 82 -10.38 -3.89 -6.43
C GLU A 82 -10.63 -4.49 -7.82
N GLY A 83 -9.55 -4.78 -8.56
CA GLY A 83 -9.63 -5.52 -9.83
C GLY A 83 -10.31 -6.87 -9.65
N PHE A 84 -9.92 -7.65 -8.65
CA PHE A 84 -10.57 -8.91 -8.29
C PHE A 84 -12.07 -8.75 -7.99
N LYS A 85 -12.47 -7.72 -7.25
CA LYS A 85 -13.89 -7.45 -6.98
C LYS A 85 -14.67 -7.19 -8.27
N ILE A 86 -14.10 -6.43 -9.20
CA ILE A 86 -14.71 -6.18 -10.51
C ILE A 86 -14.86 -7.49 -11.29
N GLU A 87 -13.81 -8.32 -11.34
CA GLU A 87 -13.88 -9.62 -12.03
C GLU A 87 -14.93 -10.56 -11.42
N ARG A 88 -15.18 -10.45 -10.12
CA ARG A 88 -16.25 -11.20 -9.45
C ARG A 88 -17.66 -10.76 -9.81
N LEU A 89 -17.84 -9.52 -10.26
CA LEU A 89 -19.14 -9.09 -10.80
C LEU A 89 -19.46 -9.84 -12.11
N ASP A 90 -18.44 -10.12 -12.94
CA ASP A 90 -18.60 -10.85 -14.20
C ASP A 90 -18.59 -12.39 -14.01
N ASN A 91 -17.84 -12.88 -13.01
CA ASN A 91 -17.74 -14.29 -12.67
C ASN A 91 -17.67 -14.49 -11.15
N GLU A 92 -18.80 -14.83 -10.53
CA GLU A 92 -18.91 -14.98 -9.07
C GLU A 92 -17.93 -16.01 -8.47
N ASN A 93 -17.49 -16.98 -9.28
CA ASN A 93 -16.54 -18.04 -8.91
C ASN A 93 -15.07 -17.68 -9.19
N HIS A 94 -14.77 -16.45 -9.60
CA HIS A 94 -13.40 -16.01 -9.83
C HIS A 94 -12.57 -16.19 -8.54
N PRO A 95 -11.43 -16.92 -8.59
CA PRO A 95 -10.70 -17.32 -7.40
C PRO A 95 -10.01 -16.14 -6.72
N PHE A 96 -10.02 -16.13 -5.38
CA PHE A 96 -9.34 -15.09 -4.63
C PHE A 96 -7.80 -15.17 -4.80
N PRO A 97 -7.12 -14.05 -5.08
CA PRO A 97 -5.66 -14.01 -5.21
C PRO A 97 -4.95 -14.13 -3.85
N ASN A 98 -4.81 -15.36 -3.33
CA ASN A 98 -4.20 -15.65 -2.02
C ASN A 98 -2.77 -15.08 -1.82
N TYR A 99 -2.04 -14.82 -2.90
CA TYR A 99 -0.71 -14.21 -2.81
C TYR A 99 -0.75 -12.76 -2.29
N LEU A 100 -1.90 -12.06 -2.35
CA LEU A 100 -2.09 -10.76 -1.70
C LEU A 100 -1.86 -10.82 -0.18
N LEU A 101 -2.13 -11.95 0.45
CA LEU A 101 -2.02 -12.12 1.90
C LEU A 101 -0.63 -12.51 2.36
N THR A 102 0.15 -13.17 1.49
CA THR A 102 1.37 -13.87 1.90
C THR A 102 2.64 -13.30 1.28
N GLN A 103 2.50 -12.58 0.16
CA GLN A 103 3.65 -12.12 -0.59
C GLN A 103 3.86 -10.61 -0.42
N HIS A 104 5.13 -10.22 -0.46
CA HIS A 104 5.58 -8.84 -0.23
C HIS A 104 6.37 -8.27 -1.42
N LYS A 105 6.89 -9.12 -2.31
CA LYS A 105 7.65 -8.68 -3.48
C LYS A 105 6.79 -7.79 -4.37
N LEU A 106 7.16 -6.52 -4.54
CA LEU A 106 6.31 -5.53 -5.19
C LEU A 106 6.04 -5.89 -6.67
N SER A 107 7.06 -6.41 -7.36
CA SER A 107 6.98 -6.71 -8.79
C SER A 107 5.96 -7.76 -9.15
N GLN A 108 5.54 -8.61 -8.20
CA GLN A 108 4.58 -9.67 -8.47
C GLN A 108 3.16 -9.14 -8.71
N PHE A 109 2.86 -7.92 -8.25
CA PHE A 109 1.54 -7.30 -8.41
C PHE A 109 1.40 -6.55 -9.74
N ILE A 110 2.50 -6.33 -10.46
CA ILE A 110 2.53 -5.47 -11.66
C ILE A 110 1.58 -5.96 -12.75
N ASP A 111 1.56 -7.27 -13.02
CA ASP A 111 0.75 -7.82 -14.11
C ASP A 111 -0.75 -7.70 -13.80
N ASP A 112 -1.14 -7.91 -12.54
CA ASP A 112 -2.53 -7.75 -12.10
C ASP A 112 -2.95 -6.28 -12.01
N VAL A 113 -2.05 -5.38 -11.62
CA VAL A 113 -2.27 -3.93 -11.69
C VAL A 113 -2.52 -3.52 -13.14
N ARG A 114 -1.66 -3.95 -14.08
CA ARG A 114 -1.83 -3.69 -15.51
C ARG A 114 -3.15 -4.24 -16.03
N LYS A 115 -3.49 -5.48 -15.66
CA LYS A 115 -4.75 -6.14 -16.01
C LYS A 115 -5.94 -5.34 -15.49
N THR A 116 -5.89 -4.88 -14.24
CA THR A 116 -6.93 -4.06 -13.61
C THR A 116 -7.11 -2.75 -14.36
N PHE A 117 -6.02 -2.01 -14.63
CA PHE A 117 -6.06 -0.77 -15.39
C PHE A 117 -6.68 -0.95 -16.77
N ASN A 118 -6.28 -2.00 -17.50
CA ASN A 118 -6.87 -2.34 -18.79
C ASN A 118 -8.38 -2.63 -18.69
N ASN A 119 -8.82 -3.35 -17.64
CA ASN A 119 -10.23 -3.72 -17.46
C ASN A 119 -11.13 -2.52 -17.15
N VAL A 120 -10.60 -1.50 -16.46
CA VAL A 120 -11.35 -0.27 -16.17
C VAL A 120 -11.12 0.84 -17.19
N GLY A 121 -10.27 0.61 -18.20
CA GLY A 121 -9.90 1.62 -19.19
C GLY A 121 -9.10 2.79 -18.60
N TYR A 122 -8.36 2.55 -17.50
CA TYR A 122 -7.53 3.57 -16.88
C TYR A 122 -6.34 3.90 -17.79
N ILE A 123 -6.12 5.18 -18.03
CA ILE A 123 -4.99 5.71 -18.78
C ILE A 123 -3.98 6.25 -17.78
N TRP A 124 -2.73 5.82 -17.91
CA TRP A 124 -1.65 6.30 -17.05
C TRP A 124 -1.34 7.76 -17.39
N GLU A 125 -1.76 8.66 -16.51
CA GLU A 125 -1.53 10.10 -16.61
C GLU A 125 -0.92 10.59 -15.30
N THR A 126 0.25 11.23 -15.39
CA THR A 126 0.89 11.90 -14.27
C THR A 126 1.50 13.21 -14.74
N GLU A 127 1.48 14.20 -13.87
CA GLU A 127 2.14 15.50 -14.11
C GLU A 127 3.64 15.45 -13.81
N THR A 128 4.12 14.35 -13.22
CA THR A 128 5.51 14.19 -12.78
C THR A 128 6.41 13.68 -13.90
N GLU A 129 7.59 14.30 -14.06
CA GLU A 129 8.55 13.90 -15.09
C GLU A 129 9.18 12.54 -14.76
N GLU A 130 9.19 12.21 -13.48
CA GLU A 130 9.76 11.03 -12.86
C GLU A 130 8.99 9.75 -13.21
N MET A 131 7.66 9.81 -13.29
CA MET A 131 6.77 8.65 -13.49
C MET A 131 5.91 8.72 -14.76
N ARG A 132 6.42 9.32 -15.84
CA ARG A 132 5.66 9.59 -17.08
C ARG A 132 4.94 8.40 -17.68
N THR A 133 5.51 7.19 -17.59
CA THR A 133 4.93 5.99 -18.21
C THR A 133 4.74 4.86 -17.21
N PHE A 134 3.80 3.96 -17.51
CA PHE A 134 3.67 2.70 -16.77
C PHE A 134 4.98 1.89 -16.75
N ASN A 135 5.83 2.01 -17.78
CA ASN A 135 7.11 1.32 -17.80
C ASN A 135 8.14 1.93 -16.81
N ASP A 136 8.04 3.22 -16.52
CA ASP A 136 8.86 3.87 -15.49
C ASP A 136 8.47 3.35 -14.11
N PHE A 137 7.17 3.24 -13.84
CA PHE A 137 6.65 2.55 -12.66
C PHE A 137 7.19 1.12 -12.53
N VAL A 138 7.15 0.31 -13.60
CA VAL A 138 7.67 -1.06 -13.60
C VAL A 138 9.17 -1.10 -13.29
N ARG A 139 9.95 -0.18 -13.84
CA ARG A 139 11.39 -0.07 -13.59
C ARG A 139 11.67 0.28 -12.13
N PHE A 140 10.97 1.29 -11.62
CA PHE A 140 11.07 1.75 -10.23
C PHE A 140 10.78 0.62 -9.25
N VAL A 141 9.68 -0.12 -9.44
CA VAL A 141 9.33 -1.26 -8.58
C VAL A 141 10.40 -2.36 -8.61
N LYS A 142 10.95 -2.67 -9.79
CA LYS A 142 12.01 -3.68 -9.93
C LYS A 142 13.32 -3.25 -9.26
N GLU A 143 13.66 -1.97 -9.34
CA GLU A 143 14.81 -1.40 -8.64
C GLU A 143 14.61 -1.51 -7.13
N PHE A 144 13.44 -1.14 -6.62
CA PHE A 144 13.10 -1.27 -5.21
C PHE A 144 13.24 -2.73 -4.74
N ASP A 145 12.62 -3.68 -5.44
CA ASP A 145 12.69 -5.10 -5.10
C ASP A 145 14.12 -5.66 -5.12
N SER A 146 15.02 -5.10 -5.96
CA SER A 146 16.43 -5.52 -5.97
C SER A 146 17.15 -5.23 -4.65
N VAL A 147 16.66 -4.26 -3.89
CA VAL A 147 17.17 -3.88 -2.57
C VAL A 147 16.33 -4.48 -1.45
N ASP A 148 15.01 -4.51 -1.58
CA ASP A 148 14.09 -4.86 -0.48
C ASP A 148 12.81 -5.61 -0.91
N ALA A 149 12.95 -6.69 -1.67
CA ALA A 149 11.82 -7.55 -2.07
C ALA A 149 10.97 -8.06 -0.89
N GLY A 150 11.57 -8.22 0.30
CA GLY A 150 10.93 -8.79 1.49
C GLY A 150 10.39 -7.77 2.49
N SER A 151 10.59 -6.47 2.27
CA SER A 151 10.32 -5.42 3.27
C SER A 151 11.22 -5.49 4.51
N TYR A 152 12.37 -6.17 4.49
CA TYR A 152 13.20 -6.38 5.69
C TYR A 152 14.45 -5.48 5.73
N THR A 153 14.95 -5.05 4.57
CA THR A 153 16.27 -4.43 4.41
C THR A 153 16.41 -3.14 5.23
N PHE A 154 15.36 -2.33 5.29
CA PHE A 154 15.35 -1.06 6.02
C PHE A 154 14.79 -1.17 7.45
N ARG A 155 14.48 -2.38 7.91
CA ARG A 155 14.04 -2.66 9.30
C ARG A 155 15.11 -3.36 10.14
N TYR A 156 15.93 -4.16 9.48
CA TYR A 156 16.96 -4.95 10.13
C TYR A 156 18.28 -4.75 9.39
N PRO A 157 19.38 -4.40 10.08
CA PRO A 157 20.69 -4.27 9.44
C PRO A 157 21.29 -5.62 9.03
N ILE A 158 20.67 -6.73 9.45
CA ILE A 158 21.14 -8.09 9.26
C ILE A 158 20.03 -8.99 8.70
N LYS A 159 20.41 -9.90 7.81
CA LYS A 159 19.57 -10.94 7.23
C LYS A 159 19.52 -12.17 8.14
N LYS A 160 18.62 -13.11 7.81
CA LYS A 160 18.47 -14.38 8.55
C LYS A 160 19.71 -15.28 8.50
N ASP A 161 20.57 -15.11 7.50
CA ASP A 161 21.84 -15.81 7.34
C ASP A 161 23.04 -15.07 8.01
N ALA A 162 22.74 -14.08 8.86
CA ALA A 162 23.69 -13.22 9.55
C ALA A 162 24.55 -12.30 8.63
N GLN A 163 24.21 -12.19 7.34
CA GLN A 163 24.85 -11.23 6.43
C GLN A 163 24.22 -9.84 6.54
N ALA A 164 24.96 -8.80 6.16
CA ALA A 164 24.43 -7.44 6.10
C ALA A 164 23.25 -7.33 5.11
N SER A 165 22.24 -6.55 5.47
CA SER A 165 21.05 -6.32 4.62
C SER A 165 21.38 -5.60 3.32
N VAL A 166 22.31 -4.65 3.37
CA VAL A 166 22.85 -3.89 2.24
C VAL A 166 24.37 -4.06 2.17
N PRO A 167 25.00 -3.86 0.99
CA PRO A 167 26.46 -3.87 0.90
C PRO A 167 27.10 -2.73 1.71
N PRO A 168 28.40 -2.84 2.07
CA PRO A 168 29.15 -1.75 2.69
C PRO A 168 29.07 -0.48 1.85
N HIS A 169 28.92 0.67 2.52
CA HIS A 169 28.81 1.99 1.89
C HIS A 169 27.67 2.09 0.87
N PHE A 170 26.54 1.43 1.14
CA PHE A 170 25.30 1.64 0.41
C PHE A 170 24.82 3.09 0.59
N ILE A 171 24.79 3.86 -0.50
CA ILE A 171 24.45 5.29 -0.51
C ILE A 171 23.28 5.49 -1.48
N PHE A 172 22.29 6.27 -1.07
CA PHE A 172 21.21 6.75 -1.91
C PHE A 172 20.74 8.14 -1.45
N HIS A 173 20.07 8.87 -2.33
CA HIS A 173 19.61 10.23 -2.05
C HIS A 173 18.16 10.22 -1.53
N VAL A 174 18.00 10.33 -0.20
CA VAL A 174 16.69 10.23 0.47
C VAL A 174 15.67 11.27 -0.03
N PRO A 175 16.01 12.55 -0.26
CA PRO A 175 15.04 13.52 -0.78
C PRO A 175 14.52 13.14 -2.18
N ALA A 176 15.39 12.66 -3.06
CA ALA A 176 14.96 12.19 -4.38
C ALA A 176 14.08 10.95 -4.23
N PHE A 177 14.47 9.99 -3.40
CA PHE A 177 13.65 8.82 -3.11
C PHE A 177 12.23 9.20 -2.69
N CYS A 178 12.09 10.16 -1.76
CA CYS A 178 10.77 10.65 -1.32
C CYS A 178 9.99 11.26 -2.50
N GLN A 179 10.62 12.15 -3.26
CA GLN A 179 9.99 12.77 -4.43
C GLN A 179 9.45 11.74 -5.45
N TYR A 180 10.23 10.71 -5.77
CA TYR A 180 9.78 9.63 -6.67
C TYR A 180 8.63 8.82 -6.07
N MET A 181 8.68 8.53 -4.77
CA MET A 181 7.63 7.78 -4.08
C MET A 181 6.34 8.58 -3.96
N ASP A 182 6.41 9.87 -3.65
CA ASP A 182 5.26 10.79 -3.56
C ASP A 182 4.52 10.80 -4.89
N ALA A 183 5.25 11.10 -5.98
CA ALA A 183 4.72 11.10 -7.34
C ALA A 183 4.02 9.79 -7.73
N LEU A 184 4.67 8.66 -7.39
CA LEU A 184 4.13 7.33 -7.69
C LEU A 184 2.87 7.03 -6.87
N LEU A 185 2.92 7.26 -5.56
CA LEU A 185 1.82 6.95 -4.67
C LEU A 185 0.59 7.82 -4.98
N GLU A 186 0.78 9.11 -5.23
CA GLU A 186 -0.31 10.01 -5.65
C GLU A 186 -0.98 9.52 -6.93
N THR A 187 -0.19 9.12 -7.93
CA THR A 187 -0.70 8.57 -9.20
C THR A 187 -1.50 7.28 -8.96
N LEU A 188 -0.96 6.34 -8.17
CA LEU A 188 -1.62 5.07 -7.88
C LEU A 188 -2.87 5.21 -7.00
N GLU A 189 -2.87 6.15 -6.06
CA GLU A 189 -4.02 6.41 -5.19
C GLU A 189 -5.15 7.08 -5.97
N ALA A 190 -4.83 8.00 -6.89
CA ALA A 190 -5.82 8.56 -7.83
C ALA A 190 -6.43 7.45 -8.70
N ALA A 191 -5.59 6.55 -9.22
CA ALA A 191 -6.04 5.37 -9.96
C ALA A 191 -6.95 4.47 -9.11
N LEU A 192 -6.57 4.20 -7.86
CA LEU A 192 -7.36 3.39 -6.92
C LEU A 192 -8.74 3.99 -6.67
N THR A 193 -8.83 5.30 -6.46
CA THR A 193 -10.13 6.00 -6.32
C THR A 193 -10.99 5.83 -7.58
N GLY A 194 -10.39 5.97 -8.77
CA GLY A 194 -11.10 5.74 -10.03
C GLY A 194 -11.62 4.31 -10.17
N ILE A 195 -10.82 3.30 -9.81
CA ILE A 195 -11.21 1.89 -9.86
C ILE A 195 -12.36 1.61 -8.88
N GLN A 196 -12.29 2.14 -7.66
CA GLN A 196 -13.34 1.99 -6.66
C GLN A 196 -14.68 2.56 -7.17
N LEU A 197 -14.65 3.73 -7.79
CA LEU A 197 -15.84 4.32 -8.41
C LEU A 197 -16.41 3.44 -9.52
N VAL A 198 -15.56 2.84 -10.35
CA VAL A 198 -15.99 1.89 -11.39
C VAL A 198 -16.64 0.64 -10.77
N TYR A 199 -16.06 0.10 -9.70
CA TYR A 199 -16.64 -1.03 -8.99
C TYR A 199 -18.03 -0.68 -8.43
N ASP A 200 -18.15 0.45 -7.73
CA ASP A 200 -19.41 0.89 -7.14
C ASP A 200 -20.50 1.03 -8.21
N GLN A 201 -20.22 1.73 -9.32
CA GLN A 201 -21.14 1.87 -10.45
C GLN A 201 -21.57 0.52 -11.06
N ARG A 202 -20.63 -0.40 -11.30
CA ARG A 202 -20.96 -1.72 -11.85
C ARG A 202 -21.78 -2.56 -10.87
N SER A 203 -21.47 -2.47 -9.58
CA SER A 203 -22.19 -3.20 -8.53
C SER A 203 -23.64 -2.73 -8.38
N GLU A 204 -23.89 -1.42 -8.49
CA GLU A 204 -25.23 -0.83 -8.47
C GLU A 204 -26.07 -1.32 -9.66
N ILE A 205 -25.52 -1.25 -10.88
CA ILE A 205 -26.18 -1.72 -12.10
C ILE A 205 -26.54 -3.22 -11.98
N MET A 206 -25.65 -4.04 -11.43
CA MET A 206 -25.90 -5.47 -11.23
C MET A 206 -27.02 -5.72 -10.21
N CYS A 207 -27.09 -4.95 -9.13
CA CYS A 207 -28.16 -5.04 -8.14
C CYS A 207 -29.53 -4.68 -8.74
N ASP A 208 -29.60 -3.60 -9.52
CA ASP A 208 -30.82 -3.14 -10.17
C ASP A 208 -31.33 -4.12 -11.24
N GLN A 209 -30.43 -4.92 -11.84
CA GLN A 209 -30.75 -5.92 -12.86
C GLN A 209 -31.20 -7.28 -12.30
N ARG A 210 -31.08 -7.54 -10.99
CA ARG A 210 -31.66 -8.74 -10.36
C ARG A 210 -33.16 -8.50 -10.20
N PRO A 211 -34.03 -9.14 -11.02
CA PRO A 211 -35.47 -8.99 -10.83
C PRO A 211 -35.80 -9.55 -9.44
N GLY A 212 -36.66 -8.85 -8.69
CA GLY A 212 -37.20 -9.39 -7.46
C GLY A 212 -37.68 -10.82 -7.69
N GLU A 213 -37.20 -11.74 -6.86
CA GLU A 213 -37.85 -13.03 -6.64
C GLU A 213 -39.25 -12.73 -6.09
N MET A 214 -40.18 -12.35 -6.97
CA MET A 214 -41.61 -12.48 -6.74
C MET A 214 -41.96 -13.92 -7.03
N GLY A 215 -41.88 -14.75 -5.98
CA GLY A 215 -42.41 -16.10 -5.87
C GLY A 215 -42.88 -16.34 -4.45
#